data_AF-A0A8T3TJJ0-F1
#
_entry.id   AF-A0A8T3TJJ0-F1
#
_cell.length_a   1.000
_cell.length_b   1.000
_cell.length_c   1.000
_cell.angle_alpha   90.00
_cell.angle_beta   90.00
_cell.angle_gamma   90.00
#
_symmetry.space_group_name_H-M   'P 1'
#
loop_
_entity.id
_entity.type
_entity.pdbx_description
1 polymer ?
#
loop_
_entity_poly.entity_id
_entity_poly.type
_entity_poly.pdbx_seq_one_letter_code
_entity_poly.pdbx_strand_id
1 'polypeptide(L)'
;ELVDQELRKLSLFRPGGTISRDDIADLVPETVPGSAWAFLDAVGTRRPREASTLAERLLADAVPIQVLVAQLHRRLRELVIVREHVDSGVHGGALVRAMKLQPFRAQKLEEQARRWSSDGLQRALDGLLELDLASKGIALDGSTRQTSEPRTSLHLQQWLAESLLPAG
;
A
#
# COMPACT_ATOMS: atom_id res chain seq x y z
N GLU A 1 -8.63 12.11 -12.91
CA GLU A 1 -9.93 12.27 -12.23
C GLU A 1 -10.12 11.27 -11.09
N LEU A 2 -9.87 9.97 -11.31
CA LEU A 2 -9.87 8.92 -10.28
C LEU A 2 -8.93 9.23 -9.08
N VAL A 3 -7.72 9.73 -9.37
CA VAL A 3 -6.75 10.14 -8.35
C VAL A 3 -7.31 11.23 -7.42
N ASP A 4 -8.10 12.18 -7.94
CA ASP A 4 -8.65 13.29 -7.15
C ASP A 4 -9.82 12.84 -6.27
N GLN A 5 -10.62 11.89 -6.76
CA GLN A 5 -11.75 11.34 -6.02
C GLN A 5 -11.31 10.41 -4.88
N GLU A 6 -10.26 9.61 -5.11
CA GLU A 6 -9.62 8.79 -4.08
C GLU A 6 -8.80 9.65 -3.09
N LEU A 7 -8.17 10.72 -3.56
CA LEU A 7 -7.54 11.73 -2.70
C LEU A 7 -8.54 12.43 -1.78
N ARG A 8 -9.75 12.75 -2.25
CA ARG A 8 -10.79 13.41 -1.44
C ARG A 8 -11.37 12.52 -0.36
N LYS A 9 -11.52 11.21 -0.61
CA LYS A 9 -11.94 10.26 0.43
C LYS A 9 -10.88 10.12 1.54
N LEU A 10 -9.61 10.28 1.19
CA LEU A 10 -8.47 10.12 2.09
C LEU A 10 -7.99 11.42 2.75
N SER A 11 -8.29 12.59 2.19
CA SER A 11 -7.99 13.90 2.82
C SER A 11 -8.86 14.17 4.05
N LEU A 12 -10.01 13.48 4.15
CA LEU A 12 -10.80 13.40 5.38
C LEU A 12 -10.08 12.67 6.52
N PHE A 13 -9.03 11.89 6.22
CA PHE A 13 -8.30 11.08 7.19
C PHE A 13 -7.09 11.81 7.82
N ARG A 14 -6.67 12.96 7.28
CA ARG A 14 -5.70 13.88 7.89
C ARG A 14 -5.97 15.33 7.44
N PRO A 15 -6.55 16.19 8.29
CA PRO A 15 -6.72 17.59 7.94
C PRO A 15 -5.35 18.31 8.01
N GLY A 16 -4.78 18.60 6.83
CA GLY A 16 -3.68 19.56 6.66
C GLY A 16 -2.31 18.95 6.34
N GLY A 17 -1.74 19.39 5.20
CA GLY A 17 -0.29 19.42 5.01
C GLY A 17 0.21 18.84 3.69
N THR A 18 0.76 19.70 2.84
CA THR A 18 1.59 19.37 1.68
C THR A 18 2.78 18.52 2.11
N ILE A 19 2.97 17.34 1.50
CA ILE A 19 4.07 16.42 1.83
C ILE A 19 5.38 16.97 1.25
N SER A 20 6.28 17.40 2.13
CA SER A 20 7.66 17.81 1.84
C SER A 20 8.60 16.59 1.79
N ARG A 21 9.78 16.79 1.21
CA ARG A 21 10.87 15.79 1.17
C ARG A 21 11.38 15.43 2.58
N ASP A 22 11.21 16.34 3.54
CA ASP A 22 11.62 16.18 4.93
C ASP A 22 10.59 15.36 5.75
N ASP A 23 9.31 15.36 5.35
CA ASP A 23 8.28 14.51 5.97
C ASP A 23 8.52 13.00 5.74
N ILE A 24 9.39 12.63 4.79
CA ILE A 24 9.75 11.24 4.49
C ILE A 24 10.71 10.68 5.56
N ALA A 25 11.50 11.54 6.21
CA ALA A 25 12.47 11.15 7.24
C ALA A 25 11.83 11.05 8.63
N ASP A 26 10.86 11.93 8.94
CA ASP A 26 10.25 12.02 10.27
C ASP A 26 9.03 11.10 10.51
N LEU A 27 8.54 10.40 9.48
CA LEU A 27 7.42 9.44 9.58
C LEU A 27 7.84 7.98 9.73
N VAL A 28 9.12 7.73 10.00
CA VAL A 28 9.66 6.40 10.25
C VAL A 28 10.21 6.38 11.67
N PRO A 29 9.51 5.77 12.66
CA PRO A 29 10.22 5.24 13.81
C PRO A 29 11.31 4.32 13.27
N GLU A 30 12.55 4.65 13.59
CA GLU A 30 13.76 3.93 13.23
C GLU A 30 13.72 2.53 13.85
N THR A 31 12.96 1.62 13.22
CA THR A 31 12.92 0.15 13.39
C THR A 31 11.75 -0.41 12.59
N VAL A 32 11.76 -0.20 11.28
CA VAL A 32 11.00 -1.08 10.38
C VAL A 32 11.86 -2.33 10.17
N PRO A 33 11.48 -3.52 10.65
CA PRO A 33 12.26 -4.73 10.44
C PRO A 33 12.53 -4.93 8.94
N GLY A 34 13.69 -5.45 8.56
CA GLY A 34 14.02 -5.72 7.15
C GLY A 34 12.96 -6.55 6.42
N SER A 35 12.18 -7.35 7.16
CA SER A 35 11.04 -8.13 6.67
C SER A 35 9.88 -7.29 6.13
N ALA A 36 9.69 -6.04 6.56
CA ALA A 36 8.62 -5.19 6.02
C ALA A 36 8.93 -4.68 4.60
N TRP A 37 10.20 -4.44 4.27
CA TRP A 37 10.59 -4.14 2.89
C TRP A 37 10.38 -5.34 1.97
N ALA A 38 10.72 -6.54 2.44
CA ALA A 38 10.43 -7.78 1.72
C ALA A 38 8.92 -7.98 1.54
N PHE A 39 8.11 -7.67 2.56
CA PHE A 39 6.65 -7.74 2.49
C PHE A 39 6.08 -6.82 1.42
N LEU A 40 6.46 -5.53 1.43
CA LEU A 40 6.03 -4.57 0.42
C LEU A 40 6.52 -4.94 -0.99
N ASP A 41 7.69 -5.58 -1.08
CA ASP A 41 8.21 -6.08 -2.35
C ASP A 41 7.41 -7.28 -2.87
N ALA A 42 7.05 -8.23 -2.01
CA ALA A 42 6.18 -9.35 -2.36
C ALA A 42 4.80 -8.85 -2.82
N VAL A 43 4.23 -7.86 -2.15
CA VAL A 43 2.98 -7.18 -2.56
C VAL A 43 3.15 -6.52 -3.93
N GLY A 44 4.15 -5.65 -4.09
CA GLY A 44 4.36 -4.93 -5.35
C GLY A 44 4.63 -5.86 -6.53
N THR A 45 5.25 -7.02 -6.28
CA THR A 45 5.52 -8.05 -7.30
C THR A 45 4.42 -9.10 -7.45
N ARG A 46 3.29 -8.95 -6.75
CA ARG A 46 2.12 -9.85 -6.77
C ARG A 46 2.46 -11.30 -6.41
N ARG A 47 3.20 -11.49 -5.30
CA ARG A 47 3.55 -12.81 -4.74
C ARG A 47 2.71 -13.08 -3.48
N PRO A 48 1.45 -13.54 -3.59
CA PRO A 48 0.52 -13.66 -2.46
C PRO A 48 1.04 -14.55 -1.34
N ARG A 49 1.54 -15.76 -1.67
CA ARG A 49 2.03 -16.72 -0.66
C ARG A 49 3.15 -16.13 0.19
N GLU A 50 4.10 -15.45 -0.44
CA GLU A 50 5.23 -14.84 0.26
C GLU A 50 4.81 -13.62 1.06
N ALA A 51 3.93 -12.77 0.50
CA ALA A 51 3.38 -11.62 1.22
C ALA A 51 2.61 -12.07 2.48
N SER A 52 1.80 -13.14 2.38
CA SER A 52 1.09 -13.74 3.51
C SER A 52 2.03 -14.22 4.60
N THR A 53 3.06 -15.01 4.25
CA THR A 53 4.05 -15.51 5.21
C THR A 53 4.83 -14.37 5.88
N LEU A 54 5.19 -13.32 5.13
CA LEU A 54 5.90 -12.18 5.69
C LEU A 54 4.98 -11.35 6.61
N ALA A 55 3.71 -11.18 6.26
CA ALA A 55 2.72 -10.51 7.11
C ALA A 55 2.50 -11.26 8.42
N GLU A 56 2.38 -12.59 8.40
CA GLU A 56 2.26 -13.42 9.61
C GLU A 56 3.46 -13.23 10.54
N ARG A 57 4.68 -13.26 9.99
CA ARG A 57 5.90 -13.02 10.76
C ARG A 57 5.94 -11.63 11.37
N LEU A 58 5.62 -10.60 10.59
CA LEU A 58 5.59 -9.21 11.08
C LEU A 58 4.59 -9.05 12.23
N LEU A 59 3.40 -9.65 12.11
CA LEU A 59 2.38 -9.63 13.17
C LEU A 59 2.83 -10.43 14.41
N ALA A 60 3.49 -11.59 14.21
CA ALA A 60 4.06 -12.37 15.31
C ALA A 60 5.19 -11.63 16.04
N ASP A 61 5.96 -10.80 15.31
CA ASP A 61 6.97 -9.88 15.85
C ASP A 61 6.35 -8.61 16.47
N ALA A 62 5.04 -8.61 16.74
CA ALA A 62 4.28 -7.52 17.34
C ALA A 62 4.31 -6.20 16.54
N VAL A 63 4.56 -6.25 15.22
CA VAL A 63 4.38 -5.07 14.36
C VAL A 63 2.87 -4.75 14.30
N PRO A 64 2.44 -3.54 14.69
CA PRO A 64 1.03 -3.20 14.66
C PRO A 64 0.46 -3.27 13.24
N ILE A 65 -0.70 -3.91 13.07
CA ILE A 65 -1.34 -4.07 11.77
C ILE A 65 -1.63 -2.72 11.08
N GLN A 66 -1.88 -1.67 11.85
CA GLN A 66 -2.09 -0.31 11.36
C GLN A 66 -0.83 0.23 10.64
N VAL A 67 0.35 -0.15 11.11
CA VAL A 67 1.62 0.17 10.45
C VAL A 67 1.69 -0.55 9.10
N LEU A 68 1.34 -1.83 9.04
CA LEU A 68 1.33 -2.59 7.79
C LEU A 68 0.34 -1.99 6.78
N VAL A 69 -0.88 -1.67 7.22
CA VAL A 69 -1.92 -1.05 6.38
C VAL A 69 -1.45 0.31 5.84
N ALA A 70 -0.87 1.17 6.68
CA ALA A 70 -0.34 2.46 6.23
C ALA A 70 0.77 2.31 5.17
N GLN A 71 1.66 1.33 5.35
CA GLN A 71 2.75 1.06 4.40
C GLN A 71 2.23 0.46 3.07
N LEU A 72 1.24 -0.43 3.13
CA LEU A 72 0.55 -0.96 1.95
C LEU A 72 -0.11 0.17 1.16
N HIS A 73 -0.83 1.06 1.85
CA HIS A 73 -1.51 2.17 1.22
C HIS A 73 -0.54 3.09 0.47
N ARG A 74 0.58 3.44 1.12
CA ARG A 74 1.66 4.19 0.47
C ARG A 74 2.19 3.46 -0.77
N ARG A 75 2.49 2.17 -0.67
CA ARG A 75 3.03 1.38 -1.79
C ARG A 75 2.06 1.33 -2.97
N LEU A 76 0.79 1.05 -2.74
CA LEU A 76 -0.21 0.98 -3.81
C LEU A 76 -0.36 2.31 -4.52
N ARG A 77 -0.32 3.43 -3.78
CA ARG A 77 -0.35 4.77 -4.39
C ARG A 77 0.88 5.08 -5.22
N GLU A 78 2.08 4.70 -4.76
CA GLU A 78 3.30 4.79 -5.56
C GLU A 78 3.14 3.99 -6.87
N LEU A 79 2.55 2.79 -6.80
CA LEU A 79 2.31 1.96 -7.98
C LEU A 79 1.24 2.53 -8.92
N VAL A 80 0.19 3.18 -8.42
CA VAL A 80 -0.81 3.87 -9.25
C VAL A 80 -0.14 4.96 -10.09
N ILE A 81 0.64 5.82 -9.45
CA ILE A 81 1.32 6.94 -10.14
C ILE A 81 2.31 6.40 -11.18
N VAL A 82 3.12 5.40 -10.79
CA VAL A 82 4.09 4.81 -11.71
C VAL A 82 3.39 4.06 -12.86
N ARG A 83 2.27 3.40 -12.59
CA ARG A 83 1.46 2.72 -13.62
C ARG A 83 0.92 3.70 -14.64
N GLU A 84 0.42 4.86 -14.22
CA GLU A 84 -0.06 5.93 -15.11
C GLU A 84 1.06 6.47 -16.01
N HIS A 85 2.26 6.67 -15.44
CA HIS A 85 3.44 7.05 -16.22
C HIS A 85 3.85 5.97 -17.23
N VAL A 86 3.89 4.71 -16.80
CA VAL A 86 4.23 3.57 -17.66
C VAL A 86 3.22 3.47 -18.82
N ASP A 87 1.93 3.68 -18.58
CA ASP A 87 0.90 3.64 -19.62
C ASP A 87 1.00 4.78 -20.61
N SER A 88 1.54 5.92 -20.17
CA SER A 88 1.87 7.06 -21.00
C SER A 88 3.22 6.92 -21.72
N GLY A 89 3.89 5.77 -21.62
CA GLY A 89 5.19 5.49 -22.24
C GLY A 89 6.40 6.09 -21.51
N VAL A 90 6.22 6.57 -20.27
CA VAL A 90 7.30 7.16 -19.45
C VAL A 90 8.01 6.05 -18.67
N HIS A 91 9.30 5.83 -18.97
CA HIS A 91 10.11 4.73 -18.43
C HIS A 91 11.53 5.17 -18.04
N GLY A 92 12.23 4.34 -17.25
CA GLY A 92 13.66 4.48 -16.97
C GLY A 92 14.05 5.86 -16.46
N GLY A 93 15.03 6.51 -17.11
CA GLY A 93 15.51 7.83 -16.71
C GLY A 93 14.45 8.94 -16.76
N ALA A 94 13.44 8.84 -17.64
CA ALA A 94 12.34 9.79 -17.67
C ALA A 94 11.43 9.62 -16.45
N LEU A 95 11.17 8.37 -16.04
CA LEU A 95 10.41 8.06 -14.83
C LEU A 95 11.14 8.53 -13.57
N VAL A 96 12.47 8.34 -13.49
CA VAL A 96 13.31 8.86 -12.38
C VAL A 96 13.08 10.36 -12.18
N ARG A 97 13.11 11.13 -13.28
CA ARG A 97 12.89 12.58 -13.25
C ARG A 97 11.45 12.95 -12.88
N ALA A 98 10.47 12.27 -13.47
CA ALA A 98 9.05 12.50 -13.21
C ALA A 98 8.71 12.26 -11.73
N MET A 99 9.20 11.16 -11.17
CA MET A 99 8.93 10.75 -9.79
C MET A 99 9.84 11.42 -8.76
N LYS A 100 10.94 12.08 -9.19
CA LYS A 100 11.98 12.66 -8.31
C LYS A 100 12.58 11.65 -7.31
N LEU A 101 12.67 10.38 -7.71
CA LEU A 101 13.18 9.27 -6.92
C LEU A 101 14.63 8.91 -7.27
N GLN A 102 15.29 8.12 -6.42
CA GLN A 102 16.58 7.50 -6.76
C GLN A 102 16.42 6.47 -7.89
N PRO A 103 17.41 6.31 -8.80
CA PRO A 103 17.30 5.43 -9.97
C PRO A 103 16.84 4.01 -9.64
N PHE A 104 17.47 3.38 -8.65
CA PHE A 104 17.13 2.03 -8.22
C PHE A 104 15.68 1.91 -7.71
N ARG A 105 15.19 2.91 -6.97
CA ARG A 105 13.82 2.92 -6.45
C ARG A 105 12.80 3.09 -7.57
N ALA A 106 13.07 4.00 -8.52
CA ALA A 106 12.18 4.21 -9.67
C ALA A 106 12.10 2.95 -10.54
N GLN A 107 13.25 2.34 -10.84
CA GLN A 107 13.30 1.08 -11.59
C GLN A 107 12.50 -0.03 -10.88
N LYS A 108 12.71 -0.21 -9.57
CA LYS A 108 12.00 -1.24 -8.81
C LYS A 108 10.48 -0.99 -8.80
N LEU A 109 10.05 0.26 -8.66
CA LEU A 109 8.62 0.60 -8.74
C LEU A 109 8.06 0.40 -10.15
N GLU A 110 8.84 0.68 -11.20
CA GLU A 110 8.45 0.42 -12.58
C GLU A 110 8.21 -1.07 -12.83
N GLU A 111 9.16 -1.92 -12.41
CA GLU A 111 9.08 -3.38 -12.50
C GLU A 111 7.85 -3.93 -11.77
N GLN A 112 7.54 -3.37 -10.59
CA GLN A 112 6.35 -3.72 -9.83
C GLN A 112 5.08 -3.23 -10.54
N ALA A 113 5.01 -1.96 -10.94
CA ALA A 113 3.82 -1.38 -11.56
C ALA A 113 3.40 -2.10 -12.84
N ARG A 114 4.36 -2.61 -13.63
CA ARG A 114 4.09 -3.43 -14.83
C ARG A 114 3.35 -4.74 -14.53
N ARG A 115 3.42 -5.25 -13.30
CA ARG A 115 2.69 -6.45 -12.87
C ARG A 115 1.25 -6.16 -12.48
N TRP A 116 0.90 -4.89 -12.34
CA TRP A 116 -0.43 -4.45 -11.95
C TRP A 116 -1.18 -3.84 -13.14
N SER A 117 -2.50 -4.05 -13.19
CA SER A 117 -3.39 -3.23 -13.99
C SER A 117 -3.90 -2.05 -13.16
N SER A 118 -4.31 -0.97 -13.82
CA SER A 118 -4.92 0.19 -13.17
C SER A 118 -6.15 -0.20 -12.35
N ASP A 119 -7.04 -1.01 -12.93
CA ASP A 119 -8.22 -1.53 -12.23
C ASP A 119 -7.86 -2.44 -11.05
N GLY A 120 -6.78 -3.22 -11.17
CA GLY A 120 -6.29 -4.06 -10.09
C GLY A 120 -5.76 -3.25 -8.92
N LEU A 121 -5.06 -2.15 -9.18
CA LEU A 121 -4.60 -1.21 -8.15
C LEU A 121 -5.76 -0.49 -7.47
N GLN A 122 -6.77 -0.08 -8.23
CA GLN A 122 -7.97 0.55 -7.68
C GLN A 122 -8.69 -0.42 -6.73
N ARG A 123 -8.97 -1.65 -7.18
CA ARG A 123 -9.61 -2.66 -6.33
C ARG A 123 -8.81 -2.98 -5.07
N ALA A 124 -7.49 -3.04 -5.18
CA ALA A 124 -6.62 -3.27 -4.02
C ALA A 124 -6.67 -2.11 -3.03
N LEU A 125 -6.73 -0.86 -3.49
CA LEU A 125 -6.91 0.31 -2.63
C LEU A 125 -8.29 0.30 -1.95
N ASP A 126 -9.36 -0.03 -2.69
CA ASP A 126 -10.72 -0.13 -2.14
C ASP A 126 -10.78 -1.18 -1.02
N GLY A 127 -10.27 -2.39 -1.26
CA GLY A 127 -10.22 -3.43 -0.23
C GLY A 127 -9.31 -3.07 0.95
N LEU A 128 -8.26 -2.27 0.72
CA LEU A 128 -7.37 -1.84 1.79
C LEU A 128 -8.04 -0.80 2.71
N LEU A 129 -8.93 0.03 2.16
CA LEU A 129 -9.76 0.94 2.95
C LEU A 129 -10.68 0.17 3.91
N GLU A 130 -11.31 -0.91 3.44
CA GLU A 130 -12.14 -1.76 4.29
C GLU A 130 -11.33 -2.38 5.44
N LEU A 131 -10.11 -2.85 5.14
CA LEU A 131 -9.17 -3.36 6.15
C LEU A 131 -8.75 -2.30 7.15
N ASP A 132 -8.46 -1.08 6.69
CA ASP A 132 -8.06 0.05 7.54
C ASP A 132 -9.15 0.40 8.56
N LEU A 133 -10.39 0.52 8.09
CA LEU A 133 -11.56 0.78 8.93
C LEU A 133 -11.75 -0.34 9.96
N ALA A 134 -11.69 -1.60 9.51
CA ALA A 134 -11.78 -2.77 10.39
C ALA A 134 -10.67 -2.77 11.46
N SER A 135 -9.44 -2.39 11.11
CA SER A 135 -8.31 -2.32 12.06
C SER A 135 -8.47 -1.25 13.15
N LYS A 136 -9.27 -0.21 12.87
CA LYS A 136 -9.60 0.89 13.78
C LYS A 136 -10.87 0.66 14.58
N GLY A 137 -11.56 -0.47 14.34
CA GLY A 137 -12.85 -0.76 14.95
C GLY A 137 -13.96 0.14 14.46
N ILE A 138 -13.86 0.58 13.22
CA ILE A 138 -14.87 1.39 12.56
C ILE A 138 -15.49 0.53 11.45
N ALA A 139 -16.80 0.44 11.43
CA ALA A 139 -17.53 -0.20 10.34
C ALA A 139 -17.72 0.77 9.17
N LEU A 140 -18.07 0.23 7.99
CA LEU A 140 -18.30 1.04 6.78
C LEU A 140 -19.45 2.04 6.93
N ASP A 141 -20.38 1.81 7.85
CA ASP A 141 -21.48 2.72 8.20
C ASP A 141 -21.11 3.77 9.27
N GLY A 142 -19.84 3.80 9.71
CA GLY A 142 -19.35 4.72 10.75
C GLY A 142 -19.56 4.24 12.19
N SER A 143 -20.20 3.07 12.41
CA SER A 143 -20.37 2.53 13.76
C SER A 143 -19.06 1.97 14.34
N THR A 144 -18.90 2.03 15.67
CA THR A 144 -17.76 1.44 16.36
C THR A 144 -18.01 -0.04 16.67
N ARG A 145 -17.07 -0.92 16.32
CA ARG A 145 -17.08 -2.35 16.65
C ARG A 145 -15.89 -2.70 17.52
N GLN A 146 -16.11 -3.61 18.47
CA GLN A 146 -15.01 -4.20 19.24
C GLN A 146 -14.14 -5.04 18.29
N THR A 147 -12.90 -4.63 18.11
CA THR A 147 -11.93 -5.35 17.28
C THR A 147 -11.20 -6.40 18.09
N SER A 148 -10.90 -7.53 17.45
CA SER A 148 -9.97 -8.51 17.99
C SER A 148 -8.84 -8.73 16.99
N GLU A 149 -7.60 -8.79 17.49
CA GLU A 149 -6.41 -8.99 16.67
C GLU A 149 -6.51 -10.20 15.71
N PRO A 150 -7.05 -11.37 16.13
CA PRO A 150 -7.18 -12.51 15.21
C PRO A 150 -8.08 -12.22 14.01
N ARG A 151 -9.13 -11.39 14.16
CA ARG A 151 -10.03 -11.04 13.06
C ARG A 151 -9.37 -10.08 12.09
N THR A 152 -8.67 -9.07 12.59
CA THR A 152 -7.97 -8.11 11.73
C THR A 152 -6.83 -8.77 10.96
N SER A 153 -6.08 -9.69 11.60
CA SER A 153 -5.06 -10.49 10.93
C SER A 153 -5.63 -11.37 9.81
N LEU A 154 -6.78 -12.01 10.05
CA LEU A 154 -7.47 -12.79 9.02
C LEU A 154 -7.93 -11.91 7.85
N HIS A 155 -8.47 -10.72 8.13
CA HIS A 155 -8.88 -9.77 7.08
C HIS A 155 -7.68 -9.32 6.23
N LEU A 156 -6.50 -9.10 6.84
CA LEU A 156 -5.27 -8.82 6.08
C LEU A 156 -4.89 -9.99 5.16
N GLN A 157 -4.97 -11.23 5.64
CA GLN A 157 -4.67 -12.41 4.83
C GLN A 157 -5.63 -12.59 3.67
N GLN A 158 -6.92 -12.35 3.89
CA GLN A 158 -7.93 -12.36 2.83
C GLN A 158 -7.63 -11.29 1.79
N TRP A 159 -7.38 -10.05 2.23
CA TRP A 159 -7.03 -8.94 1.34
C TRP A 159 -5.80 -9.24 0.48
N LEU A 160 -4.75 -9.84 1.06
CA LEU A 160 -3.54 -10.25 0.34
C LEU A 160 -3.84 -11.31 -0.73
N ALA A 161 -4.67 -12.29 -0.40
CA ALA A 161 -5.04 -13.36 -1.34
C ALA A 161 -5.85 -12.80 -2.52
N GLU A 162 -6.85 -11.96 -2.25
CA GLU A 162 -7.76 -11.41 -3.27
C GLU A 162 -7.07 -10.35 -4.15
N SER A 163 -6.31 -9.44 -3.54
CA SER A 163 -5.73 -8.29 -4.24
C SER A 163 -4.55 -8.65 -5.13
N LEU A 164 -3.79 -9.69 -4.77
CA LEU A 164 -2.52 -10.04 -5.44
C LEU A 164 -2.69 -11.10 -6.53
N LEU A 165 -3.81 -11.84 -6.58
CA LEU A 165 -4.09 -12.73 -7.70
C LEU A 165 -4.49 -11.92 -8.94
N PRO A 166 -3.88 -12.14 -10.12
CA PRO A 166 -4.31 -11.46 -11.34
C PRO A 166 -5.81 -11.70 -11.55
N ALA A 167 -6.54 -10.69 -12.02
CA ALA A 167 -7.89 -10.93 -12.51
C ALA A 167 -7.77 -11.93 -13.67
N GLY A 168 -8.51 -13.04 -13.56
CA GLY A 168 -8.60 -14.05 -14.62
C GLY A 168 -9.24 -13.53 -15.89
#